data_AF-A0A7K6T1A7-F1
#
_entry.id   AF-A0A7K6T1A7-F1
#
_cell.length_a   1.000
_cell.length_b   1.000
_cell.length_c   1.000
_cell.angle_alpha   90.00
_cell.angle_beta   90.00
_cell.angle_gamma   90.00
#
_symmetry.space_group_name_H-M   'P 1'
#
loop_
_entity.id
_entity.type
_entity.pdbx_description
1 polymer ?
#
loop_
_entity_poly.entity_id
_entity_poly.type
_entity_poly.pdbx_seq_one_letter_code
_entity_poly.pdbx_strand_id
1 'polypeptide(L)' 'MARPGHARNPPALEEDEDEDPVDAMIGRTGCLAQHRALQDCMAERQDWRHCQAQLRAFGECMARRQRPRQP' A
#
# COMPACT_ATOMS: atom_id res chain seq x y z
N MET A 1 23.64 27.27 27.92
CA MET A 1 22.74 27.44 26.76
C MET A 1 22.16 26.07 26.42
N ALA A 2 20.92 25.77 26.80
CA ALA A 2 20.25 24.52 26.43
C ALA A 2 19.38 24.78 25.19
N ARG A 3 19.63 24.04 24.11
CA ARG A 3 18.87 24.16 22.86
C ARG A 3 17.49 23.52 23.07
N PRO A 4 16.37 24.20 22.77
CA PRO A 4 15.05 23.59 22.90
C PRO A 4 14.92 22.44 21.91
N GLY A 5 14.76 21.22 22.43
CA GLY A 5 14.50 20.03 21.64
C GLY A 5 13.12 20.13 20.99
N HIS A 6 13.06 19.81 19.69
CA HIS A 6 11.81 19.74 18.95
C HIS A 6 10.92 18.63 19.51
N ALA A 7 9.97 18.98 20.37
CA ALA A 7 8.86 18.11 20.75
C ALA A 7 7.95 17.93 19.52
N ARG A 8 8.17 16.87 18.74
CA ARG A 8 7.17 16.42 17.77
C ARG A 8 6.08 15.71 18.57
N ASN A 9 4.98 16.41 18.80
CA ASN A 9 3.71 15.77 19.15
C ASN A 9 3.08 15.30 17.83
N PRO A 10 3.13 14.00 17.48
CA PRO A 10 2.36 13.53 16.33
C PRO A 10 0.88 13.70 16.68
N PRO A 11 0.06 14.35 15.83
CA PRO A 11 -1.38 14.30 16.01
C PRO A 11 -1.78 12.83 16.01
N ALA A 12 -2.45 12.39 17.09
CA ALA A 12 -3.17 11.14 17.11
C ALA A 12 -4.18 11.21 15.96
N LEU A 13 -3.86 10.54 14.86
CA LEU A 13 -4.80 10.34 13.77
C LEU A 13 -5.82 9.36 14.31
N GLU A 14 -6.99 9.90 14.63
CA GLU A 14 -8.22 9.19 14.91
C GLU A 14 -8.48 8.20 13.77
N GLU A 15 -8.11 6.94 14.00
CA GLU A 15 -9.04 5.82 14.02
C GLU A 15 -10.15 5.80 12.94
N ASP A 16 -9.75 5.70 11.67
CA ASP A 16 -10.47 4.88 10.67
C ASP A 16 -9.72 3.53 10.63
N GLU A 17 -10.01 2.66 11.59
CA GLU A 17 -9.08 1.61 12.09
C GLU A 17 -8.98 0.33 11.26
N ASP A 18 -9.74 0.18 10.17
CA ASP A 18 -9.85 -1.12 9.47
C ASP A 18 -9.31 -1.15 8.03
N GLU A 19 -9.15 -0.01 7.35
CA GLU A 19 -8.67 0.02 5.97
C GLU A 19 -7.34 0.77 5.86
N ASP A 20 -6.28 0.04 5.51
CA ASP A 20 -4.97 0.64 5.27
C ASP A 20 -5.11 1.74 4.20
N PRO A 21 -4.55 2.95 4.41
CA PRO A 21 -4.67 4.03 3.45
C PRO A 21 -4.16 3.64 2.05
N VAL A 22 -3.24 2.67 1.95
CA VAL A 22 -2.79 2.08 0.70
C VAL A 22 -3.88 1.21 0.07
N ASP A 23 -4.61 0.41 0.85
CA ASP A 23 -5.74 -0.39 0.37
C ASP A 23 -6.88 0.48 -0.15
N ALA A 24 -7.22 1.57 0.55
CA ALA A 24 -8.21 2.54 0.09
C ALA A 24 -7.80 3.17 -1.26
N MET A 25 -6.52 3.51 -1.43
CA MET A 25 -6.00 4.03 -2.70
C MET A 25 -6.06 2.98 -3.82
N ILE A 26 -5.69 1.74 -3.51
CA ILE A 26 -5.69 0.63 -4.47
C ILE A 26 -7.14 0.21 -4.84
N GLY A 27 -8.09 0.34 -3.91
CA GLY A 27 -9.52 0.16 -4.16
C GLY A 27 -10.02 1.11 -5.24
N ARG A 28 -9.62 2.39 -5.18
CA ARG A 28 -9.88 3.40 -6.23
C ARG A 28 -9.18 3.04 -7.54
N THR A 29 -8.05 2.31 -7.46
CA THR A 29 -7.36 1.79 -8.65
C THR A 29 -7.97 0.52 -9.26
N GLY A 30 -8.89 -0.15 -8.57
CA GLY A 30 -9.42 -1.44 -9.03
C GLY A 30 -8.36 -2.54 -9.12
N CYS A 31 -7.15 -2.31 -8.56
CA CYS A 31 -6.07 -3.30 -8.46
C CYS A 31 -6.09 -4.04 -7.11
N LEU A 32 -7.19 -3.90 -6.37
CA LEU A 32 -7.34 -4.41 -5.01
C LEU A 32 -7.29 -5.95 -4.95
N ALA A 33 -7.79 -6.63 -5.99
CA ALA A 33 -7.71 -8.09 -6.06
C ALA A 33 -6.26 -8.59 -6.11
N GLN A 34 -5.41 -7.96 -6.92
CA GLN A 34 -3.99 -8.32 -7.02
C GLN A 34 -3.23 -7.96 -5.74
N HIS A 35 -3.62 -6.87 -5.08
CA HIS A 35 -3.05 -6.47 -3.80
C HIS A 35 -3.40 -7.47 -2.69
N ARG A 36 -4.67 -7.86 -2.55
CA ARG A 36 -5.10 -8.88 -1.58
C ARG A 36 -4.42 -10.22 -1.82
N ALA A 37 -4.31 -10.66 -3.07
CA ALA A 37 -3.57 -11.89 -3.40
C ALA A 37 -2.08 -11.82 -3.01
N LEU A 38 -1.47 -10.63 -3.07
CA LEU A 38 -0.11 -10.42 -2.59
C LEU A 38 -0.04 -10.45 -1.06
N GLN A 39 -0.97 -9.80 -0.37
CA GLN A 39 -1.08 -9.86 1.10
C GLN A 39 -1.27 -11.31 1.57
N ASP A 40 -2.15 -12.08 0.93
CA ASP A 40 -2.39 -13.51 1.23
C ASP A 40 -1.09 -14.32 1.08
N CYS A 41 -0.38 -14.16 -0.05
CA CYS A 41 0.89 -14.85 -0.27
C CYS A 41 1.95 -14.48 0.78
N MET A 42 1.98 -13.21 1.21
CA MET A 42 2.88 -12.76 2.27
C MET A 42 2.46 -13.31 3.64
N ALA A 43 1.15 -13.43 3.91
CA ALA A 43 0.64 -14.03 5.14
C ALA A 43 0.96 -15.53 5.22
N GLU A 44 0.86 -16.25 4.09
CA GLU A 44 1.14 -17.69 4.01
C GLU A 44 2.63 -18.02 4.05
N ARG A 45 3.45 -17.32 3.24
CA ARG A 45 4.85 -17.69 3.02
C ARG A 45 5.84 -16.78 3.73
N GLN A 46 5.46 -15.53 4.01
CA GLN A 46 6.33 -14.48 4.55
C GLN A 46 7.62 -14.25 3.74
N ASP A 47 7.65 -14.73 2.50
CA ASP A 47 8.79 -14.60 1.59
C ASP A 47 8.31 -14.08 0.23
N TRP A 48 8.60 -12.81 -0.01
CA TRP A 48 8.25 -12.11 -1.23
C TRP A 48 8.85 -12.75 -2.50
N ARG A 49 9.94 -13.53 -2.38
CA ARG A 49 10.58 -14.23 -3.51
C ARG A 49 9.65 -15.27 -4.12
N HIS A 50 8.82 -15.91 -3.29
CA HIS A 50 7.82 -16.88 -3.71
C HIS A 50 6.51 -16.21 -4.17
N CYS A 51 6.35 -14.91 -3.89
CA CYS A 51 5.21 -14.08 -4.28
C CYS A 51 5.47 -13.23 -5.53
N GLN A 52 6.54 -13.53 -6.30
CA GLN A 52 6.90 -12.79 -7.52
C GLN A 52 5.77 -12.73 -8.55
N ALA A 53 4.95 -13.77 -8.67
CA ALA A 53 3.82 -13.78 -9.60
C ALA A 53 2.76 -12.73 -9.20
N GLN A 54 2.42 -12.68 -7.91
CA GLN A 54 1.47 -11.72 -7.34
C GLN A 54 2.01 -10.29 -7.42
N LEU A 55 3.31 -10.10 -7.13
CA LEU A 55 3.99 -8.81 -7.29
C LEU A 55 3.95 -8.30 -8.74
N ARG A 56 4.23 -9.17 -9.72
CA ARG A 56 4.16 -8.82 -11.15
C ARG A 56 2.74 -8.44 -11.57
N ALA A 57 1.75 -9.24 -11.18
CA ALA A 57 0.34 -8.97 -11.50
C ALA A 57 -0.13 -7.63 -10.92
N PHE A 58 0.23 -7.34 -9.66
CA PHE A 58 -0.07 -6.06 -9.02
C PHE A 58 0.63 -4.89 -9.74
N GLY A 59 1.91 -5.04 -10.05
CA GLY A 59 2.70 -4.05 -10.79
C GLY A 59 2.14 -3.76 -12.19
N GLU A 60 1.73 -4.78 -12.94
CA GLU A 60 1.10 -4.61 -14.26
C GLU A 60 -0.24 -3.88 -14.16
N CYS A 61 -1.07 -4.19 -13.15
CA CYS A 61 -2.33 -3.50 -12.94
C CYS A 61 -2.11 -2.00 -12.65
N MET A 62 -1.17 -1.70 -11.76
CA MET A 62 -0.83 -0.32 -11.41
C MET A 62 -0.17 0.42 -12.58
N ALA A 63 0.69 -0.23 -13.37
CA ALA A 63 1.31 0.37 -14.55
C ALA A 63 0.26 0.74 -15.62
N ARG A 64 -0.80 -0.06 -15.78
CA ARG A 64 -1.93 0.26 -16.67
C ARG A 64 -2.72 1.48 -16.19
N ARG A 65 -2.83 1.70 -14.88
CA ARG A 65 -3.50 2.87 -14.28
C ARG A 65 -2.65 4.14 -14.29
N GLN A 66 -1.32 4.00 -14.15
CA GLN A 66 -0.36 5.10 -14.13
C GLN A 66 -0.05 5.65 -15.53
N ARG A 67 -0.37 4.92 -16.61
CA ARG A 67 -0.46 5.54 -17.93
C ARG A 67 -1.49 6.66 -17.81
N PRO A 68 -1.11 7.93 -18.07
CA PRO A 68 -2.10 8.99 -18.08
C PRO A 68 -3.21 8.55 -19.02
N ARG A 69 -4.46 8.68 -18.58
CA ARG A 69 -5.60 8.71 -19.49
C ARG A 69 -5.26 9.85 -20.44
N GLN A 70 -4.65 9.54 -21.57
CA GLN A 70 -4.47 10.49 -22.66
C GLN A 70 -5.89 10.89 -23.06
N PRO A 71 -6.21 12.19 -23.09
CA PRO A 71 -7.50 12.67 -23.58
C PRO A 71 -7.74 12.26 -25.04
#